data_AF-A0A2H0WHC7-F1
#
_entry.id   AF-A0A2H0WHC7-F1
#
_cell.length_a   1.000
_cell.length_b   1.000
_cell.length_c   1.000
_cell.angle_alpha   90.00
_cell.angle_beta   90.00
_cell.angle_gamma   90.00
#
_symmetry.space_group_name_H-M   'P 1'
#
loop_
_entity.id
_entity.type
_entity.pdbx_description
1 polymer ?
#
loop_
_entity_poly.entity_id
_entity_poly.type
_entity_poly.pdbx_seq_one_letter_code
_entity_poly.pdbx_strand_id
1 'polypeptide(L)' 'MSLDKALKNMKFDVRVTEFNLNHGLGSKEELKKHLDALPDLTAQSEKLILEDEKPEPNQQH' A
#
# COMPACT_ATOMS: atom_id res chain seq x y z
N MET A 1 19.16 -16.97 -21.33
CA MET A 1 18.99 -15.98 -20.22
C MET A 1 20.37 -15.48 -19.83
N SER A 2 20.69 -14.20 -20.03
CA SER A 2 22.02 -13.64 -19.73
C SER A 2 22.20 -13.38 -18.22
N LEU A 3 23.39 -13.67 -17.68
CA LEU A 3 23.78 -13.37 -16.29
C LEU A 3 23.52 -11.90 -15.92
N ASP A 4 23.76 -11.00 -16.87
CA ASP A 4 23.58 -9.56 -16.67
C ASP A 4 22.10 -9.18 -16.48
N LYS A 5 21.19 -9.93 -17.10
CA LYS A 5 19.74 -9.79 -16.90
C LYS A 5 19.32 -10.30 -15.52
N ALA A 6 19.91 -11.41 -15.06
CA ALA A 6 19.62 -11.97 -13.74
C ALA A 6 20.06 -11.02 -12.61
N LEU A 7 21.24 -10.39 -12.73
CA LEU A 7 21.74 -9.42 -11.76
C LEU A 7 20.91 -8.13 -11.72
N LYS A 8 20.46 -7.64 -12.88
CA LYS A 8 19.53 -6.49 -12.94
C LYS A 8 18.21 -6.82 -12.24
N ASN A 9 17.65 -7.99 -12.50
CA ASN A 9 16.39 -8.40 -11.86
C ASN A 9 16.51 -8.56 -10.34
N MET A 10 17.66 -9.02 -9.83
CA MET A 10 17.88 -9.20 -8.39
C MET A 10 17.94 -7.85 -7.63
N LYS A 11 18.45 -6.79 -8.26
CA LYS A 11 18.47 -5.43 -7.66
C LYS A 11 17.08 -4.82 -7.50
N PHE A 12 16.13 -5.25 -8.33
CA PHE A 12 14.75 -4.78 -8.31
C PHE A 12 13.79 -5.87 -7.80
N ASP A 13 14.32 -6.86 -7.08
CA ASP A 13 13.50 -7.91 -6.46
C ASP A 13 12.64 -7.27 -5.36
N VAL A 14 11.32 -7.46 -5.46
CA VAL A 14 10.31 -6.88 -4.56
C VAL A 14 10.62 -7.20 -3.10
N ARG A 15 11.14 -8.40 -2.83
CA ARG A 15 11.46 -8.84 -1.47
C ARG A 15 12.61 -8.03 -0.85
N VAL A 16 13.59 -7.63 -1.67
CA VAL A 16 14.72 -6.82 -1.21
C VAL A 16 14.26 -5.38 -0.95
N THR A 17 13.40 -4.83 -1.80
CA THR A 17 12.80 -3.51 -1.57
C THR A 17 11.93 -3.48 -0.32
N GLU A 18 11.08 -4.48 -0.09
CA GLU A 18 10.26 -4.60 1.12
C GLU A 18 11.13 -4.75 2.37
N PHE A 19 12.17 -5.59 2.30
CA PHE A 19 13.13 -5.73 3.39
C PHE A 19 13.78 -4.38 3.73
N ASN A 20 14.26 -3.64 2.72
CA ASN A 20 14.89 -2.35 2.93
C ASN A 20 13.91 -1.30 3.49
N LEU A 21 12.66 -1.29 3.02
CA LEU A 21 11.61 -0.41 3.56
C LEU A 21 11.33 -0.71 5.03
N ASN A 22 11.15 -1.98 5.38
CA ASN A 22 10.84 -2.41 6.75
C ASN A 22 11.99 -2.11 7.74
N HIS A 23 13.23 -2.10 7.27
CA HIS A 23 14.42 -1.81 8.09
C HIS A 23 14.87 -0.35 8.01
N GLY A 24 14.12 0.52 7.32
CA GLY A 24 14.48 1.95 7.17
C GLY A 24 15.74 2.21 6.35
N LEU A 25 16.15 1.25 5.51
CA LEU A 25 17.35 1.31 4.68
C LEU A 25 17.10 1.93 3.29
N GLY A 26 15.86 2.34 3.00
CA GLY A 26 15.47 3.00 1.75
C GLY A 26 15.61 4.52 1.79
N SER A 27 15.83 5.13 0.63
CA SER A 27 15.82 6.59 0.47
C SER A 27 14.38 7.15 0.47
N LYS A 28 14.24 8.45 0.74
CA LYS A 28 12.92 9.14 0.71
C LYS A 28 12.21 9.02 -0.64
N GLU A 29 12.97 8.99 -1.73
CA GLU A 29 12.43 8.88 -3.08
C GLU A 29 11.88 7.47 -3.37
N GLU A 30 12.57 6.44 -2.89
CA GLU A 30 12.14 5.04 -3.03
C GLU A 30 10.89 4.77 -2.20
N LEU A 31 10.82 5.31 -0.99
CA LEU A 31 9.63 5.24 -0.15
C LEU A 31 8.43 5.89 -0.85
N LYS A 32 8.61 7.09 -1.42
CA LYS A 32 7.54 7.79 -2.13
C LYS A 32 7.04 7.00 -3.35
N LYS A 33 7.97 6.49 -4.18
CA LYS A 33 7.62 5.64 -5.33
C LYS A 33 6.87 4.37 -4.92
N HIS A 34 7.25 3.76 -3.81
CA HIS A 34 6.56 2.61 -3.26
C HIS A 34 5.12 2.95 -2.84
N LEU A 35 4.94 4.06 -2.11
CA LEU A 35 3.62 4.54 -1.69
C LEU A 35 2.73 4.91 -2.89
N ASP A 36 3.28 5.57 -3.90
CA ASP A 36 2.57 5.94 -5.13
C ASP A 36 2.16 4.70 -5.96
N ALA A 37 2.86 3.58 -5.81
CA ALA A 37 2.55 2.32 -6.49
C ALA A 37 1.47 1.49 -5.78
N LEU A 38 1.09 1.84 -4.54
CA LEU A 38 0.06 1.10 -3.82
C LEU A 38 -1.33 1.46 -4.36
N PRO A 39 -2.18 0.47 -4.66
CA PRO A 39 -3.55 0.72 -5.10
C PRO A 39 -4.37 1.32 -3.97
N ASP A 40 -5.28 2.26 -4.30
CA ASP A 40 -6.24 2.77 -3.33
C ASP A 40 -7.32 1.72 -3.04
N LEU A 41 -7.16 1.03 -1.91
CA LEU A 41 -8.09 0.01 -1.44
C LEU A 41 -9.32 0.60 -0.73
N THR A 42 -9.29 1.89 -0.39
CA THR A 42 -10.40 2.57 0.31
C THR A 42 -11.66 2.61 -0.54
N ALA A 43 -11.49 2.81 -1.85
CA ALA A 43 -12.59 2.78 -2.81
C ALA A 43 -13.17 1.37 -3.04
N GLN A 44 -12.43 0.32 -2.66
CA GLN A 44 -12.79 -1.09 -2.85
C GLN A 44 -13.31 -1.75 -1.56
N SER A 45 -13.23 -1.06 -0.42
CA SER A 45 -13.73 -1.59 0.86
C SER A 45 -15.21 -1.27 1.05
N GLU A 46 -16.01 -2.28 1.43
CA GLU A 46 -17.35 -2.05 1.98
C GLU A 46 -17.22 -1.30 3.31
N LYS A 47 -18.02 -0.25 3.48
CA LYS A 47 -18.05 0.51 4.74
C LYS A 47 -18.64 -0.38 5.83
N LEU A 48 -17.80 -0.80 6.76
CA LEU A 48 -18.25 -1.51 7.96
C LEU A 48 -18.96 -0.51 8.88
N ILE A 49 -20.30 -0.52 8.87
CA ILE A 49 -21.11 0.23 9.83
C ILE A 49 -21.27 -0.67 11.06
N LEU A 50 -20.67 -0.28 12.18
CA LEU A 50 -20.87 -0.95 13.47
C LEU A 50 -22.29 -0.64 13.97
N GLU A 51 -23.00 -1.63 14.49
CA GLU A 51 -24.44 -1.54 14.83
C GLU A 51 -24.79 -0.47 15.88
N ASP A 52 -23.80 0.12 16.54
CA ASP A 52 -23.96 1.15 17.57
C ASP A 52 -24.11 2.58 17.02
N GLU A 53 -23.91 2.82 15.71
CA GLU A 53 -24.14 4.12 15.08
C GLU A 53 -25.40 4.10 14.19
N LYS A 54 -26.58 3.92 14.81
CA LYS A 54 -27.84 4.29 14.14
C LYS A 54 -27.99 5.82 14.18
N PRO A 55 -28.02 6.54 13.05
CA PRO A 55 -28.49 7.92 13.06
C PRO A 55 -29.99 7.90 13.40
N GLU A 56 -30.35 8.54 14.51
CA GLU A 56 -31.74 8.79 14.91
C GLU A 56 -32.53 9.39 13.72
N PRO A 57 -33.74 8.87 13.41
CA PRO A 57 -34.58 9.44 12.37
C PRO A 57 -35.12 10.78 12.88
N ASN A 58 -34.53 11.87 12.40
CA ASN A 58 -35.01 13.21 12.72
C ASN A 58 -36.43 13.37 12.17
N GLN A 59 -37.39 13.42 13.11
CA GLN A 59 -38.80 13.72 12.87
C GLN A 59 -38.89 15.13 12.25
N GLN A 60 -39.54 15.25 11.09
CA GLN A 60 -39.95 16.55 10.56
C GLN A 60 -41.47 16.64 10.61
N HIS A 61 -41.91 17.74 11.22
CA HIS A 61 -43.28 18.16 11.51
C HIS A 61 -44.20 18.28 10.29
#